data_AF-A0A3M7H7P1-F1
#
_entry.id   AF-A0A3M7H7P1-F1
#
_cell.length_a   1.000
_cell.length_b   1.000
_cell.length_c   1.000
_cell.angle_alpha   90.00
_cell.angle_beta   90.00
_cell.angle_gamma   90.00
#
_symmetry.space_group_name_H-M   'P 1'
#
loop_
_entity.id
_entity.type
_entity.pdbx_description
1 polymer ?
#
loop_
_entity_poly.entity_id
_entity_poly.type
_entity_poly.pdbx_seq_one_letter_code
_entity_poly.pdbx_strand_id
1 'polypeptide(L)'
;MAAQTGTCTVQPIASEGDFDSHAAALPPSCLAVIYFHAPWAEPCKQMSTILSTLAATYPATQPPQITFLSLDAEEVSDVSERYDVTQVPLVVLQKDGQVVEAVTGTDAARVRNAVEKHAGSPSTGAGLPPAQKVTKPAPSANDPVAPPPQTNGAAADLSKYTPSATDPTTAPQFSSGEQQAASMSKEELNARLAELVKAAPVMLFMKGTPSAPQCGFSRQTVSMLREKGVRYGFFNILADDEVRQGLKEFSDWPTFPQVYVGGELVGGLDILKEEFENDADFLKDYSVQKQAQTA
;
A
#
# COMPACT_ATOMS: atom_id res chain seq x y z
N MET A 1 -17.83 -21.99 33.64
CA MET A 1 -16.91 -21.38 32.66
C MET A 1 -17.51 -20.05 32.27
N ALA A 2 -16.81 -18.93 32.53
CA ALA A 2 -17.32 -17.60 32.22
C ALA A 2 -17.43 -17.43 30.70
N ALA A 3 -18.63 -17.13 30.21
CA ALA A 3 -18.82 -16.73 28.82
C ALA A 3 -18.10 -15.39 28.62
N GLN A 4 -17.08 -15.36 27.77
CA GLN A 4 -16.45 -14.11 27.35
C GLN A 4 -17.49 -13.33 26.54
N THR A 5 -17.91 -12.18 27.06
CA THR A 5 -18.95 -11.31 26.46
C THR A 5 -18.36 -10.37 25.40
N GLY A 6 -17.41 -10.85 24.61
CA GLY A 6 -16.73 -10.07 23.57
C GLY A 6 -17.27 -10.39 22.17
N THR A 7 -17.17 -9.44 21.26
CA THR A 7 -17.37 -9.66 19.82
C THR A 7 -16.01 -9.69 19.12
N CYS A 8 -15.93 -10.33 17.96
CA CYS A 8 -14.71 -10.32 17.16
C CYS A 8 -14.42 -8.89 16.68
N THR A 9 -13.13 -8.58 16.52
CA THR A 9 -12.65 -7.34 15.92
C THR A 9 -11.65 -7.69 14.82
N VAL A 10 -11.45 -6.77 13.88
CA VAL A 10 -10.44 -6.93 12.83
C VAL A 10 -9.06 -6.66 13.44
N GLN A 11 -8.18 -7.65 13.38
CA GLN A 11 -6.83 -7.59 13.92
C GLN A 11 -5.84 -7.17 12.83
N PRO A 12 -5.17 -6.02 12.96
CA PRO A 12 -4.11 -5.64 12.03
C PRO A 12 -2.88 -6.52 12.23
N ILE A 13 -2.34 -7.03 11.12
CA ILE A 13 -1.11 -7.81 11.08
C ILE A 13 -0.04 -6.97 10.40
N ALA A 14 0.99 -6.60 11.16
CA ALA A 14 2.01 -5.64 10.73
C ALA A 14 3.19 -6.28 10.00
N SER A 15 3.36 -7.60 10.09
CA SER A 15 4.49 -8.31 9.49
C SER A 15 4.14 -9.73 9.05
N GLU A 16 4.98 -10.30 8.19
CA GLU A 16 4.84 -11.67 7.69
C GLU A 16 5.03 -12.70 8.81
N GLY A 17 5.95 -12.45 9.74
CA GLY A 17 6.19 -13.31 10.90
C GLY A 17 4.99 -13.33 11.87
N ASP A 18 4.33 -12.19 12.05
CA ASP A 18 3.10 -12.11 12.86
C ASP A 18 1.95 -12.86 12.20
N PHE A 19 1.86 -12.80 10.87
CA PHE A 19 0.88 -13.56 10.10
C PHE A 19 1.09 -15.07 10.26
N ASP A 20 2.31 -15.56 10.04
CA ASP A 20 2.63 -16.99 10.13
C ASP A 20 2.40 -17.51 11.54
N SER A 21 2.78 -16.73 12.56
CA SER A 21 2.54 -17.07 13.97
C SER A 21 1.05 -17.15 14.30
N HIS A 22 0.25 -16.19 13.82
CA HIS A 22 -1.21 -16.22 13.99
C HIS A 22 -1.84 -17.41 13.28
N ALA A 23 -1.51 -17.62 12.01
CA ALA A 23 -2.07 -18.68 11.19
C ALA A 23 -1.78 -20.08 11.79
N ALA A 24 -0.57 -20.30 12.29
CA ALA A 24 -0.17 -21.54 12.95
C ALA A 24 -0.88 -21.79 14.30
N ALA A 25 -1.32 -20.72 14.98
CA ALA A 25 -2.04 -20.82 16.25
C ALA A 25 -3.56 -21.07 16.09
N LEU A 26 -4.10 -20.97 14.87
CA LEU A 26 -5.53 -21.17 14.63
C LEU A 26 -5.94 -22.65 14.72
N PRO A 27 -7.05 -22.97 15.39
CA PRO A 27 -7.64 -24.30 15.30
C PRO A 27 -7.99 -24.66 13.84
N PRO A 28 -7.89 -25.94 13.42
CA PRO A 28 -8.30 -26.38 12.08
C PRO A 28 -9.76 -26.04 11.73
N SER A 29 -10.62 -25.97 12.74
CA SER A 29 -12.03 -25.61 12.58
C SER A 29 -12.29 -24.11 12.47
N CYS A 30 -11.30 -23.26 12.75
CA CYS A 30 -11.43 -21.81 12.74
C CYS A 30 -11.48 -21.28 11.31
N LEU A 31 -12.43 -20.38 11.03
CA LEU A 31 -12.43 -19.60 9.79
C LEU A 31 -11.57 -18.35 9.96
N ALA A 32 -10.51 -18.22 9.18
CA ALA A 32 -9.77 -16.97 9.05
C ALA A 32 -10.33 -16.14 7.88
N VAL A 33 -10.79 -14.93 8.18
CA VAL A 33 -11.17 -13.91 7.20
C VAL A 33 -9.98 -12.97 7.06
N ILE A 34 -9.20 -13.13 5.99
CA ILE A 34 -7.93 -12.44 5.74
C ILE A 34 -8.17 -11.35 4.70
N TYR A 35 -7.94 -10.10 5.08
CA TYR A 35 -8.20 -8.93 4.26
C TYR A 35 -6.90 -8.25 3.84
N PHE A 36 -6.57 -8.32 2.55
CA PHE A 36 -5.46 -7.59 1.95
C PHE A 36 -5.92 -6.22 1.45
N HIS A 37 -5.22 -5.17 1.88
CA HIS A 37 -5.58 -3.78 1.58
C HIS A 37 -4.38 -2.91 1.26
N ALA A 38 -4.66 -1.73 0.72
CA ALA A 38 -3.74 -0.59 0.67
C ALA A 38 -4.37 0.56 1.47
N PRO A 39 -3.72 1.10 2.52
CA PRO A 39 -4.31 2.09 3.42
C PRO A 39 -4.65 3.42 2.71
N TRP A 40 -3.95 3.71 1.62
CA TRP A 40 -4.15 4.89 0.80
C TRP A 40 -5.34 4.76 -0.17
N ALA A 41 -5.81 3.54 -0.47
CA ALA A 41 -6.84 3.31 -1.48
C ALA A 41 -8.27 3.49 -0.92
N GLU A 42 -9.06 4.39 -1.52
CA GLU A 42 -10.43 4.67 -1.08
C GLU A 42 -11.37 3.43 -1.06
N PRO A 43 -11.33 2.52 -2.06
CA PRO A 43 -12.10 1.28 -2.01
C PRO A 43 -11.76 0.41 -0.78
N CYS A 44 -10.51 0.46 -0.30
CA CYS A 44 -10.09 -0.27 0.89
C CYS A 44 -10.67 0.33 2.17
N LYS A 45 -10.79 1.66 2.29
CA LYS A 45 -11.40 2.30 3.47
C LYS A 45 -12.85 1.88 3.68
N GLN A 46 -13.60 1.75 2.58
CA GLN A 46 -14.98 1.26 2.60
C GLN A 46 -15.04 -0.19 3.10
N MET A 47 -14.19 -1.06 2.54
CA MET A 47 -14.14 -2.48 2.94
C MET A 47 -13.71 -2.65 4.40
N SER A 48 -12.77 -1.86 4.91
CA SER A 48 -12.37 -1.88 6.32
C SER A 48 -13.54 -1.61 7.26
N THR A 49 -14.43 -0.69 6.91
CA THR A 49 -15.65 -0.38 7.68
C THR A 49 -16.63 -1.54 7.67
N ILE A 50 -16.82 -2.17 6.50
CA ILE A 50 -17.69 -3.34 6.32
C ILE A 50 -17.18 -4.50 7.17
N LEU A 51 -15.90 -4.84 7.08
CA LEU A 51 -15.30 -5.95 7.81
C LEU A 51 -15.29 -5.71 9.32
N SER A 52 -15.06 -4.48 9.77
CA SER A 52 -15.16 -4.12 11.20
C SER A 52 -16.57 -4.33 11.73
N THR A 53 -17.58 -3.91 10.96
CA THR A 53 -18.99 -4.09 11.31
C THR A 53 -19.38 -5.56 11.31
N LEU A 54 -18.90 -6.33 10.31
CA LEU A 54 -19.16 -7.76 10.20
C LEU A 54 -18.48 -8.55 11.32
N ALA A 55 -17.23 -8.24 11.66
CA ALA A 55 -16.53 -8.88 12.77
C ALA A 55 -17.30 -8.73 14.09
N ALA A 56 -17.82 -7.53 14.35
CA ALA A 56 -18.58 -7.25 15.56
C ALA A 56 -19.89 -8.05 15.69
N THR A 57 -20.38 -8.72 14.64
CA THR A 57 -21.57 -9.58 14.73
C THR A 57 -21.26 -11.02 15.14
N TYR A 58 -19.98 -11.41 15.18
CA TYR A 58 -19.54 -12.71 15.63
C TYR A 58 -19.04 -12.67 17.07
N PRO A 59 -19.37 -13.66 17.91
CA PRO A 59 -18.87 -13.73 19.28
C PRO A 59 -17.39 -14.11 19.31
N ALA A 60 -16.62 -13.40 20.14
CA ALA A 60 -15.26 -13.80 20.47
C ALA A 60 -15.30 -15.08 21.30
N THR A 61 -14.69 -16.14 20.78
CA THR A 61 -14.70 -17.48 21.40
C THR A 61 -13.28 -17.93 21.69
N GLN A 62 -13.12 -18.79 22.69
CA GLN A 62 -11.84 -19.42 23.00
C GLN A 62 -12.04 -20.94 23.13
N PRO A 63 -11.48 -21.77 22.23
CA PRO A 63 -10.70 -21.38 21.04
C PRO A 63 -11.54 -20.63 19.99
N PRO A 64 -10.93 -19.79 19.12
CA PRO A 64 -11.66 -18.98 18.16
C PRO A 64 -12.31 -19.84 17.08
N GLN A 65 -13.61 -19.61 16.82
CA GLN A 65 -14.32 -20.21 15.68
C GLN A 65 -14.18 -19.39 14.40
N ILE A 66 -14.00 -18.08 14.52
CA ILE A 66 -13.75 -17.16 13.42
C ILE A 66 -12.76 -16.08 13.89
N THR A 67 -11.87 -15.66 13.00
CA THR A 67 -10.98 -14.52 13.21
C THR A 67 -10.98 -13.62 11.98
N PHE A 68 -10.76 -12.32 12.18
CA PHE A 68 -10.66 -11.33 11.12
C PHE A 68 -9.29 -10.68 11.18
N LEU A 69 -8.52 -10.75 10.09
CA LEU A 69 -7.17 -10.22 9.99
C LEU A 69 -7.14 -9.16 8.88
N SER A 70 -6.47 -8.02 9.10
CA SER A 70 -6.20 -7.03 8.06
C SER A 70 -4.71 -6.87 7.82
N LEU A 71 -4.30 -6.98 6.57
CA LEU A 71 -2.93 -7.00 6.11
C LEU A 71 -2.74 -5.90 5.06
N ASP A 72 -1.75 -5.03 5.27
CA ASP A 72 -1.28 -4.15 4.20
C ASP A 72 -0.52 -4.99 3.18
N ALA A 73 -1.05 -5.11 1.97
CA ALA A 73 -0.48 -5.94 0.91
C ALA A 73 0.95 -5.52 0.53
N GLU A 74 1.31 -4.26 0.78
CA GLU A 74 2.66 -3.77 0.56
C GLU A 74 3.62 -4.12 1.71
N GLU A 75 3.15 -4.27 2.95
CA GLU A 75 4.03 -4.61 4.08
C GLU A 75 4.27 -6.11 4.20
N VAL A 76 3.31 -6.94 3.76
CA VAL A 76 3.38 -8.41 3.85
C VAL A 76 3.52 -9.08 2.48
N SER A 77 4.44 -8.62 1.65
CA SER A 77 4.47 -8.98 0.23
C SER A 77 4.65 -10.47 -0.09
N ASP A 78 5.39 -11.24 0.69
CA ASP A 78 5.49 -12.70 0.48
C ASP A 78 4.17 -13.39 0.86
N VAL A 79 3.47 -12.89 1.89
CA VAL A 79 2.11 -13.36 2.20
C VAL A 79 1.18 -13.02 1.03
N SER A 80 1.22 -11.80 0.52
CA SER A 80 0.41 -11.38 -0.62
C SER A 80 0.69 -12.21 -1.88
N GLU A 81 1.94 -12.61 -2.15
CA GLU A 81 2.24 -13.55 -3.24
C GLU A 81 1.63 -14.93 -2.98
N ARG A 82 1.70 -15.48 -1.75
CA ARG A 82 1.09 -16.79 -1.43
C ARG A 82 -0.42 -16.84 -1.68
N TYR A 83 -1.10 -15.70 -1.64
CA TYR A 83 -2.53 -15.58 -1.91
C TYR A 83 -2.85 -15.00 -3.30
N ASP A 84 -1.85 -14.89 -4.19
CA ASP A 84 -1.99 -14.34 -5.54
C ASP A 84 -2.67 -12.95 -5.55
N VAL A 85 -2.29 -12.08 -4.61
CA VAL A 85 -2.86 -10.72 -4.51
C VAL A 85 -2.37 -9.88 -5.70
N THR A 86 -3.25 -9.69 -6.69
CA THR A 86 -3.02 -8.81 -7.84
C THR A 86 -3.75 -7.46 -7.74
N GLN A 87 -4.75 -7.39 -6.88
CA GLN A 87 -5.56 -6.19 -6.65
C GLN A 87 -6.07 -6.15 -5.22
N VAL A 88 -6.24 -4.94 -4.69
CA VAL A 88 -6.84 -4.68 -3.39
C VAL A 88 -8.07 -3.77 -3.56
N PRO A 89 -9.13 -3.93 -2.75
CA PRO A 89 -9.28 -4.88 -1.64
C PRO A 89 -9.48 -6.33 -2.10
N LEU A 90 -8.84 -7.28 -1.39
CA LEU A 90 -9.08 -8.72 -1.52
C LEU A 90 -9.40 -9.31 -0.14
N VAL A 91 -10.50 -10.06 -0.04
CA VAL A 91 -10.86 -10.81 1.16
C VAL A 91 -10.77 -12.31 0.86
N VAL A 92 -9.90 -13.01 1.57
CA VAL A 92 -9.69 -14.46 1.48
C VAL A 92 -10.27 -15.12 2.72
N LEU A 93 -11.06 -16.17 2.52
CA LEU A 93 -11.55 -17.04 3.57
C LEU A 93 -10.70 -18.31 3.57
N GLN A 94 -10.13 -18.62 4.72
CA GLN A 94 -9.27 -19.77 4.91
C GLN A 94 -9.75 -20.63 6.08
N LYS A 95 -9.68 -21.95 5.90
CA LYS A 95 -9.93 -22.94 6.95
C LYS A 95 -8.90 -24.06 6.85
N ASP A 96 -8.31 -24.44 7.98
CA ASP A 96 -7.25 -25.46 8.03
C ASP A 96 -6.09 -25.20 7.04
N GLY A 97 -5.66 -23.93 6.93
CA GLY A 97 -4.60 -23.52 6.00
C GLY A 97 -5.00 -23.49 4.52
N GLN A 98 -6.22 -23.89 4.16
CA GLN A 98 -6.70 -23.91 2.78
C GLN A 98 -7.65 -22.76 2.49
N VAL A 99 -7.46 -22.10 1.35
CA VAL A 99 -8.38 -21.10 0.83
C VAL A 99 -9.68 -21.78 0.42
N VAL A 100 -10.79 -21.41 1.06
CA VAL A 100 -12.13 -21.93 0.75
C VAL A 100 -12.93 -20.99 -0.13
N GLU A 101 -12.64 -19.68 -0.10
CA GLU A 101 -13.28 -18.68 -0.95
C GLU A 101 -12.43 -17.40 -1.00
N ALA A 102 -12.47 -16.67 -2.12
CA ALA A 102 -11.84 -15.36 -2.25
C ALA A 102 -12.81 -14.39 -2.92
N VAL A 103 -12.89 -13.17 -2.39
CA VAL A 103 -13.77 -12.10 -2.85
C VAL A 103 -12.93 -10.86 -3.14
N THR A 104 -12.92 -10.43 -4.39
CA THR A 104 -12.23 -9.23 -4.85
C THR A 104 -13.19 -8.03 -4.93
N GLY A 105 -12.70 -6.83 -4.62
CA GLY A 105 -13.43 -5.58 -4.80
C GLY A 105 -14.32 -5.20 -3.62
N THR A 106 -15.27 -4.29 -3.85
CA THR A 106 -16.05 -3.61 -2.79
C THR A 106 -17.43 -4.20 -2.52
N ASP A 107 -17.71 -5.42 -3.00
CA ASP A 107 -19.03 -6.05 -2.83
C ASP A 107 -19.22 -6.60 -1.41
N ALA A 108 -19.76 -5.74 -0.54
CA ALA A 108 -20.06 -6.06 0.85
C ALA A 108 -21.01 -7.26 1.02
N ALA A 109 -21.96 -7.44 0.09
CA ALA A 109 -22.92 -8.53 0.16
C ALA A 109 -22.24 -9.86 -0.14
N ARG A 110 -21.36 -9.90 -1.15
CA ARG A 110 -20.56 -11.10 -1.45
C ARG A 110 -19.63 -11.47 -0.30
N VAL A 111 -18.94 -10.50 0.31
CA VAL A 111 -18.09 -10.76 1.49
C VAL A 111 -18.92 -11.33 2.64
N ARG A 112 -20.06 -10.70 2.97
CA ARG A 112 -20.93 -11.19 4.05
C ARG A 112 -21.45 -12.60 3.78
N ASN A 113 -21.97 -12.85 2.58
CA ASN A 113 -22.51 -14.15 2.20
C ASN A 113 -21.43 -15.24 2.25
N ALA A 114 -20.20 -14.92 1.84
CA ALA A 114 -19.07 -15.83 1.93
C ALA A 114 -18.76 -16.17 3.40
N VAL A 115 -18.68 -15.16 4.28
CA VAL A 115 -18.41 -15.39 5.71
C VAL A 115 -19.53 -16.22 6.35
N GLU A 116 -20.80 -15.86 6.13
CA GLU A 116 -21.95 -16.60 6.67
C GLU A 116 -22.00 -18.06 6.20
N LYS A 117 -21.67 -18.30 4.92
CA LYS A 117 -21.60 -19.65 4.35
C LYS A 117 -20.58 -20.54 5.05
N HIS A 118 -19.43 -20.00 5.46
CA HIS A 118 -18.32 -20.79 6.01
C HIS A 118 -18.21 -20.75 7.54
N ALA A 119 -18.76 -19.71 8.20
CA ALA A 119 -18.79 -19.54 9.65
C ALA A 119 -20.12 -19.97 10.28
N GLY A 120 -21.20 -20.07 9.49
CA GLY A 120 -22.57 -20.17 9.98
C GLY A 120 -23.19 -18.80 10.23
N SER A 121 -24.49 -18.77 10.57
CA SER A 121 -25.18 -17.50 10.85
C SER A 121 -24.64 -16.81 12.12
N PRO A 122 -24.46 -15.47 12.09
CA PRO A 122 -24.09 -14.72 13.29
C PRO A 122 -25.17 -14.89 14.37
N SER A 123 -24.76 -14.81 15.64
CA SER A 123 -25.69 -14.88 16.76
C SER A 123 -26.73 -13.76 16.63
N THR A 124 -28.00 -14.14 16.51
CA THR A 124 -29.17 -13.25 16.38
C THR A 124 -29.19 -12.19 17.49
N GLY A 125 -28.75 -10.96 17.20
CA GLY A 125 -28.75 -9.89 18.21
C GLY A 125 -28.28 -8.51 17.74
N ALA A 126 -27.43 -8.41 16.71
CA ALA A 126 -26.98 -7.12 16.17
C ALA A 126 -27.63 -6.86 14.79
N GLY A 127 -28.69 -6.05 14.77
CA GLY A 127 -29.32 -5.60 13.53
C GLY A 127 -28.34 -4.77 12.69
N LEU A 128 -27.95 -5.32 11.54
CA LEU A 128 -27.12 -4.63 10.56
C LEU A 128 -27.96 -3.61 9.75
N PRO A 129 -27.38 -2.48 9.33
CA PRO A 129 -28.05 -1.54 8.44
C PRO A 129 -28.37 -2.20 7.08
N PRO A 130 -29.46 -1.79 6.41
CA PRO A 130 -29.93 -2.42 5.19
C PRO A 130 -28.91 -2.30 4.05
N ALA A 131 -28.90 -3.31 3.16
CA ALA A 131 -28.08 -3.34 1.96
C ALA A 131 -28.26 -2.04 1.14
N GLN A 132 -27.17 -1.28 0.96
CA GLN A 132 -27.18 -0.13 0.07
C GLN A 132 -27.34 -0.63 -1.38
N LYS A 133 -28.50 -0.38 -1.98
CA LYS A 133 -28.67 -0.48 -3.43
C LYS A 133 -27.84 0.63 -4.07
N VAL A 134 -26.81 0.25 -4.81
CA VAL A 134 -26.09 1.16 -5.69
C VAL A 134 -27.00 1.51 -6.87
N THR A 135 -27.65 2.67 -6.82
CA THR A 135 -28.22 3.32 -8.00
C THR A 135 -27.17 4.23 -8.61
N LYS A 136 -26.63 3.84 -9.77
CA LYS A 136 -25.82 4.70 -10.65
C LYS A 136 -26.70 5.87 -11.14
N PRO A 137 -26.37 7.14 -10.87
CA PRO A 137 -27.08 8.24 -11.51
C PRO A 137 -26.72 8.26 -13.00
N ALA A 138 -27.74 8.24 -13.86
CA ALA A 138 -27.60 8.65 -15.26
C ALA A 138 -27.30 10.16 -15.32
N PRO A 139 -26.58 10.64 -16.35
CA PRO A 139 -26.29 12.06 -16.49
C PRO A 139 -27.57 12.82 -16.84
N SER A 140 -28.05 13.66 -15.91
CA SER A 140 -29.12 14.60 -16.21
C SER A 140 -28.53 15.93 -16.65
N ALA A 141 -28.78 16.27 -17.91
CA ALA A 141 -28.70 17.62 -18.42
C ALA A 141 -29.82 18.47 -17.78
N ASN A 142 -29.47 19.33 -16.82
CA ASN A 142 -30.14 20.58 -16.45
C ASN A 142 -29.66 21.02 -15.06
N ASP A 143 -28.54 21.77 -15.01
CA ASP A 143 -28.27 22.68 -13.90
C ASP A 143 -28.19 24.11 -14.46
N PRO A 144 -28.96 25.07 -13.90
CA PRO A 144 -28.83 26.49 -14.23
C PRO A 144 -27.56 27.09 -13.60
N VAL A 145 -26.79 27.79 -14.42
CA VAL A 145 -25.62 28.60 -14.04
C VAL A 145 -26.01 29.69 -13.05
N ALA A 146 -25.36 29.73 -11.89
CA ALA A 146 -25.42 30.87 -10.96
C ALA A 146 -24.31 31.90 -11.30
N PRO A 147 -24.61 33.21 -11.35
CA PRO A 147 -23.65 34.26 -11.69
C PRO A 147 -22.77 34.71 -10.49
N PRO A 148 -21.64 35.40 -10.74
CA PRO A 148 -20.66 35.77 -9.72
C PRO A 148 -21.07 37.03 -8.93
N PRO A 149 -20.61 37.20 -7.68
CA PRO A 149 -20.83 38.45 -6.96
C PRO A 149 -19.79 39.51 -7.35
N GLN A 150 -20.30 40.66 -7.81
CA GLN A 150 -19.60 41.94 -7.83
C GLN A 150 -19.89 42.70 -6.53
N THR A 151 -18.88 43.26 -5.88
CA THR A 151 -19.05 44.44 -5.01
C THR A 151 -17.88 45.40 -5.23
N ASN A 152 -18.22 46.65 -5.58
CA ASN A 152 -17.32 47.80 -5.62
C ASN A 152 -17.49 48.61 -4.33
N GLY A 153 -16.39 49.05 -3.71
CA GLY A 153 -16.45 50.00 -2.60
C GLY A 153 -15.10 50.38 -1.98
N ALA A 154 -14.52 51.48 -2.50
CA ALA A 154 -13.61 52.45 -1.88
C ALA A 154 -12.20 52.03 -1.39
N ALA A 155 -11.19 52.59 -2.06
CA ALA A 155 -9.79 52.61 -1.65
C ALA A 155 -9.53 53.61 -0.51
N ALA A 156 -8.69 53.23 0.46
CA ALA A 156 -8.01 54.15 1.37
C ALA A 156 -6.51 53.82 1.37
N ASP A 157 -5.73 54.79 0.91
CA ASP A 157 -4.27 54.86 0.88
C ASP A 157 -3.70 54.90 2.32
N LEU A 158 -2.75 54.01 2.61
CA LEU A 158 -2.08 53.91 3.91
C LEU A 158 -0.55 54.03 3.78
N SER A 159 -0.09 54.88 2.86
CA SER A 159 1.33 55.27 2.71
C SER A 159 1.90 56.14 3.86
N LYS A 160 1.44 55.97 5.11
CA LYS A 160 1.91 56.71 6.30
C LYS A 160 1.89 55.93 7.62
N TYR A 161 2.27 54.65 7.62
CA TYR A 161 2.53 53.95 8.88
C TYR A 161 4.03 53.95 9.21
N THR A 162 4.40 54.74 10.22
CA THR A 162 5.71 54.75 10.88
C THR A 162 5.59 54.06 12.25
N PRO A 163 6.31 52.96 12.53
CA PRO A 163 6.29 52.32 13.85
C PRO A 163 6.95 53.19 14.93
N SER A 164 6.39 53.17 16.14
CA SER A 164 6.87 53.89 17.33
C SER A 164 7.25 52.91 18.46
N ALA A 165 8.03 53.38 19.43
CA ALA A 165 8.88 52.61 20.36
C ALA A 165 8.19 51.74 21.44
N THR A 166 7.01 51.17 21.17
CA THR A 166 6.30 50.27 22.11
C THR A 166 5.81 48.96 21.49
N ASP A 167 6.22 48.64 20.27
CA ASP A 167 5.98 47.31 19.69
C ASP A 167 6.95 46.27 20.30
N PRO A 168 6.51 45.03 20.56
CA PRO A 168 7.34 44.00 21.19
C PRO A 168 8.53 43.63 20.30
N THR A 169 9.71 44.07 20.73
CA THR A 169 11.00 43.67 20.19
C THR A 169 11.32 42.24 20.61
N THR A 170 11.34 41.27 19.70
CA THR A 170 12.40 40.23 19.74
C THR A 170 12.57 39.48 18.42
N ALA A 171 13.57 39.91 17.65
CA ALA A 171 14.48 39.04 16.90
C ALA A 171 15.86 39.75 16.93
N PRO A 172 17.00 39.07 16.78
CA PRO A 172 17.25 37.62 16.69
C PRO A 172 18.23 37.14 17.78
N GLN A 173 18.22 35.84 18.10
CA GLN A 173 19.42 35.20 18.65
C GLN A 173 19.58 33.82 18.03
N PHE A 174 20.52 33.75 17.09
CA PHE A 174 21.26 32.53 16.79
C PHE A 174 21.79 31.97 18.12
N SER A 175 21.25 30.84 18.56
CA SER A 175 21.91 29.99 19.53
C SER A 175 22.24 28.69 18.84
N SER A 176 23.48 28.62 18.38
CA SER A 176 24.17 27.37 18.10
C SER A 176 24.24 26.57 19.40
N GLY A 177 23.71 25.36 19.40
CA GLY A 177 23.76 24.44 20.53
C GLY A 177 23.17 23.09 20.12
N GLU A 178 24.06 22.18 19.74
CA GLU A 178 23.81 20.82 19.27
C GLU A 178 22.73 20.03 20.03
N GLN A 179 21.77 19.50 19.26
CA GLN A 179 21.39 18.10 19.37
C GLN A 179 21.04 17.54 17.99
N GLN A 180 21.87 16.58 17.59
CA GLN A 180 21.94 15.90 16.32
C GLN A 180 21.09 14.63 16.38
N ALA A 181 20.08 14.48 15.51
CA ALA A 181 19.60 13.20 14.92
C ALA A 181 18.38 13.42 13.99
N ALA A 182 18.69 13.54 12.69
CA ALA A 182 17.92 13.13 11.51
C ALA A 182 16.40 13.44 11.42
N SER A 183 16.07 14.56 10.80
CA SER A 183 15.13 14.54 9.68
C SER A 183 15.82 15.24 8.51
N MET A 184 16.19 14.51 7.47
CA MET A 184 16.66 15.12 6.23
C MET A 184 15.56 16.08 5.74
N SER A 185 15.90 17.29 5.28
CA SER A 185 14.88 18.15 4.66
C SER A 185 14.34 17.48 3.39
N LYS A 186 13.08 17.75 3.01
CA LYS A 186 12.46 17.13 1.83
C LYS A 186 13.27 17.39 0.56
N GLU A 187 13.88 18.57 0.47
CA GLU A 187 14.77 18.97 -0.62
C GLU A 187 16.06 18.13 -0.65
N GLU A 188 16.70 17.90 0.51
CA GLU A 188 17.88 17.04 0.61
C GLU A 188 17.57 15.57 0.29
N LEU A 189 16.42 15.07 0.76
CA LEU A 189 15.96 13.71 0.44
C LEU A 189 15.74 13.58 -1.07
N ASN A 190 15.05 14.51 -1.71
CA ASN A 190 14.84 14.48 -3.16
C ASN A 190 16.16 14.54 -3.95
N ALA A 191 17.14 15.31 -3.49
CA ALA A 191 18.48 15.33 -4.09
C ALA A 191 19.17 13.96 -3.97
N ARG A 192 19.09 13.33 -2.79
CA ARG A 192 19.61 11.97 -2.55
C ARG A 192 18.92 10.94 -3.45
N LEU A 193 17.60 11.00 -3.60
CA LEU A 193 16.83 10.11 -4.47
C LEU A 193 17.23 10.28 -5.93
N ALA A 194 17.39 11.52 -6.40
CA ALA A 194 17.81 11.82 -7.77
C ALA A 194 19.22 11.29 -8.08
N GLU A 195 20.11 11.23 -7.09
CA GLU A 195 21.41 10.58 -7.21
C GLU A 195 21.28 9.05 -7.22
N LEU A 196 20.49 8.49 -6.30
CA LEU A 196 20.29 7.04 -6.18
C LEU A 196 19.73 6.41 -7.45
N VAL A 197 18.73 7.03 -8.09
CA VAL A 197 18.13 6.50 -9.34
C VAL A 197 19.11 6.53 -10.52
N LYS A 198 20.17 7.34 -10.44
CA LYS A 198 21.23 7.47 -11.45
C LYS A 198 22.52 6.73 -11.10
N ALA A 199 22.58 6.05 -9.95
CA ALA A 199 23.77 5.37 -9.46
C ALA A 199 24.26 4.24 -10.39
N ALA A 200 23.37 3.68 -11.21
CA ALA A 200 23.72 2.78 -12.30
C ALA A 200 22.81 3.04 -13.52
N PRO A 201 23.22 2.62 -14.74
CA PRO A 201 22.40 2.81 -15.94
C PRO A 201 21.03 2.11 -15.86
N VAL A 202 20.98 0.95 -15.20
CA VAL A 202 19.74 0.27 -14.80
C VAL A 202 19.78 0.12 -13.29
N MET A 203 18.83 0.72 -12.56
CA MET A 203 18.73 0.67 -11.11
C MET A 203 17.45 -0.02 -10.66
N LEU A 204 17.57 -1.06 -9.84
CA LEU A 204 16.46 -1.82 -9.27
C LEU A 204 16.29 -1.47 -7.78
N PHE A 205 15.17 -0.87 -7.42
CA PHE A 205 14.75 -0.70 -6.04
C PHE A 205 13.84 -1.87 -5.66
N MET A 206 14.29 -2.70 -4.73
CA MET A 206 13.65 -3.97 -4.40
C MET A 206 13.61 -4.23 -2.90
N LYS A 207 12.74 -5.14 -2.48
CA LYS A 207 12.70 -5.66 -1.11
C LYS A 207 13.69 -6.81 -0.97
N GLY A 208 14.73 -6.60 -0.16
CA GLY A 208 15.85 -7.52 -0.01
C GLY A 208 16.97 -7.24 -1.02
N THR A 209 17.72 -8.27 -1.40
CA THR A 209 18.86 -8.17 -2.32
C THR A 209 18.73 -9.15 -3.49
N PRO A 210 19.44 -8.98 -4.61
CA PRO A 210 19.40 -9.93 -5.72
C PRO A 210 19.80 -11.37 -5.35
N SER A 211 20.62 -11.54 -4.31
CA SER A 211 21.00 -12.85 -3.76
C SER A 211 19.99 -13.39 -2.75
N ALA A 212 19.26 -12.51 -2.06
CA ALA A 212 18.27 -12.85 -1.03
C ALA A 212 17.06 -11.89 -1.14
N PRO A 213 16.16 -12.10 -2.13
CA PRO A 213 14.95 -11.29 -2.27
C PRO A 213 13.96 -11.65 -1.16
N GLN A 214 13.31 -10.64 -0.58
CA GLN A 214 12.36 -10.77 0.54
C GLN A 214 10.92 -10.40 0.11
N CYS A 215 10.64 -10.58 -1.17
CA CYS A 215 9.35 -10.31 -1.77
C CYS A 215 9.27 -11.07 -3.09
N GLY A 216 8.15 -11.75 -3.32
CA GLY A 216 7.81 -12.39 -4.59
C GLY A 216 8.05 -11.58 -5.84
N PHE A 217 7.48 -10.37 -5.88
CA PHE A 217 7.64 -9.45 -7.02
C PHE A 217 9.11 -9.07 -7.25
N SER A 218 9.86 -8.88 -6.16
CA SER A 218 11.30 -8.59 -6.21
C SER A 218 12.09 -9.81 -6.74
N ARG A 219 11.74 -11.02 -6.28
CA ARG A 219 12.33 -12.29 -6.73
C ARG A 219 12.06 -12.55 -8.22
N GLN A 220 10.84 -12.32 -8.68
CA GLN A 220 10.46 -12.45 -10.09
C GLN A 220 11.23 -11.43 -10.97
N THR A 221 11.32 -10.18 -10.52
CA THR A 221 12.05 -9.12 -11.27
C THR A 221 13.54 -9.45 -11.42
N VAL A 222 14.19 -9.88 -10.34
CA VAL A 222 15.59 -10.33 -10.37
C VAL A 222 15.77 -11.52 -11.30
N SER A 223 14.85 -12.49 -11.27
CA SER A 223 14.93 -13.68 -12.12
C SER A 223 14.85 -13.31 -13.60
N MET A 224 13.91 -12.42 -13.95
CA MET A 224 13.73 -11.93 -15.32
C MET A 224 14.94 -11.14 -15.83
N LEU A 225 15.44 -10.18 -15.06
CA LEU A 225 16.63 -9.41 -15.44
C LEU A 225 17.86 -10.32 -15.61
N ARG A 226 18.00 -11.34 -14.76
CA ARG A 226 19.07 -12.35 -14.86
C ARG A 226 18.93 -13.22 -16.09
N GLU A 227 17.72 -13.69 -16.42
CA GLU A 227 17.44 -14.49 -17.60
C GLU A 227 17.77 -13.74 -18.89
N LYS A 228 17.42 -12.45 -18.94
CA LYS A 228 17.73 -11.55 -20.05
C LYS A 228 19.20 -11.09 -20.07
N GLY A 229 19.97 -11.39 -19.01
CA GLY A 229 21.39 -11.03 -18.91
C GLY A 229 21.63 -9.53 -18.71
N VAL A 230 20.64 -8.78 -18.23
CA VAL A 230 20.72 -7.34 -17.99
C VAL A 230 21.60 -7.08 -16.76
N ARG A 231 22.59 -6.18 -16.89
CA ARG A 231 23.35 -5.68 -15.73
C ARG A 231 22.61 -4.52 -15.08
N TYR A 232 22.45 -4.58 -13.76
CA TYR A 232 21.78 -3.55 -12.99
C TYR A 232 22.46 -3.33 -11.64
N GLY A 233 22.39 -2.10 -11.13
CA GLY A 233 22.61 -1.79 -9.72
C GLY A 233 21.32 -2.03 -8.94
N PHE A 234 21.41 -2.22 -7.62
CA PHE A 234 20.24 -2.43 -6.78
C PHE A 234 20.31 -1.62 -5.49
N PHE A 235 19.14 -1.34 -4.93
CA PHE A 235 18.98 -0.76 -3.60
C PHE A 235 17.92 -1.53 -2.81
N ASN A 236 18.25 -1.92 -1.58
CA ASN A 236 17.31 -2.60 -0.68
C ASN A 236 16.47 -1.56 0.07
N ILE A 237 15.21 -1.40 -0.32
CA ILE A 237 14.32 -0.39 0.30
C ILE A 237 13.89 -0.76 1.72
N LEU A 238 14.08 -2.00 2.17
CA LEU A 238 13.79 -2.40 3.54
C LEU A 238 14.85 -1.92 4.55
N ALA A 239 16.01 -1.47 4.06
CA ALA A 239 17.08 -0.96 4.92
C ALA A 239 16.97 0.54 5.20
N ASP A 240 16.11 1.27 4.48
CA ASP A 240 15.98 2.72 4.55
C ASP A 240 14.52 3.14 4.24
N ASP A 241 13.74 3.34 5.30
CA ASP A 241 12.33 3.73 5.19
C ASP A 241 12.14 5.14 4.60
N GLU A 242 13.10 6.06 4.80
CA GLU A 242 13.03 7.41 4.20
C GLU A 242 13.14 7.32 2.67
N VAL A 243 14.09 6.53 2.18
CA VAL A 243 14.23 6.26 0.73
C VAL A 243 13.01 5.51 0.20
N ARG A 244 12.48 4.53 0.95
CA ARG A 244 11.29 3.76 0.58
C ARG A 244 10.08 4.66 0.37
N GLN A 245 9.75 5.51 1.34
CA GLN A 245 8.61 6.41 1.25
C GLN A 245 8.87 7.51 0.22
N GLY A 246 10.08 8.08 0.25
CA GLY A 246 10.48 9.14 -0.66
C GLY A 246 10.42 8.74 -2.13
N LEU A 247 10.81 7.51 -2.48
CA LEU A 247 10.73 7.02 -3.87
C LEU A 247 9.30 6.93 -4.40
N LYS A 248 8.33 6.55 -3.56
CA LYS A 248 6.92 6.50 -3.96
C LYS A 248 6.42 7.90 -4.36
N GLU A 249 6.78 8.91 -3.57
CA GLU A 249 6.45 10.31 -3.87
C GLU A 249 7.25 10.86 -5.07
N PHE A 250 8.55 10.58 -5.13
CA PHE A 250 9.46 11.11 -6.15
C PHE A 250 9.10 10.63 -7.56
N SER A 251 8.57 9.41 -7.66
CA SER A 251 8.26 8.75 -8.93
C SER A 251 6.79 8.73 -9.29
N ASP A 252 5.93 9.19 -8.37
CA ASP A 252 4.47 9.01 -8.43
C ASP A 252 4.07 7.55 -8.68
N TRP A 253 4.80 6.61 -8.06
CA TRP A 253 4.60 5.17 -8.25
C TRP A 253 4.39 4.47 -6.90
N PRO A 254 3.24 3.80 -6.68
CA PRO A 254 2.85 3.35 -5.35
C PRO A 254 3.60 2.10 -4.86
N THR A 255 4.12 1.26 -5.76
CA THR A 255 4.57 -0.10 -5.42
C THR A 255 6.05 -0.35 -5.68
N PHE A 256 6.57 -1.45 -5.12
CA PHE A 256 7.90 -1.99 -5.41
C PHE A 256 7.78 -3.43 -5.89
N PRO A 257 8.69 -3.93 -6.74
CA PRO A 257 9.94 -3.30 -7.17
C PRO A 257 9.75 -2.15 -8.16
N GLN A 258 10.68 -1.19 -8.18
CA GLN A 258 10.74 -0.11 -9.17
C GLN A 258 12.05 -0.21 -9.96
N VAL A 259 11.97 -0.10 -11.28
CA VAL A 259 13.14 -0.16 -12.16
C VAL A 259 13.31 1.16 -12.87
N TYR A 260 14.54 1.68 -12.83
CA TYR A 260 14.94 2.93 -13.46
C TYR A 260 15.99 2.66 -14.53
N VAL A 261 15.92 3.42 -15.62
CA VAL A 261 16.91 3.43 -16.70
C VAL A 261 17.35 4.86 -16.95
N GLY A 262 18.65 5.13 -16.83
CA GLY A 262 19.20 6.48 -17.00
C GLY A 262 18.67 7.51 -15.97
N GLY A 263 18.08 7.05 -14.87
CA GLY A 263 17.43 7.89 -13.86
C GLY A 263 15.95 8.17 -14.12
N GLU A 264 15.35 7.61 -15.16
CA GLU A 264 13.91 7.69 -15.42
C GLU A 264 13.22 6.38 -15.02
N LEU A 265 12.03 6.48 -14.43
CA LEU A 265 11.25 5.30 -14.03
C LEU A 265 10.74 4.59 -15.28
N VAL A 266 11.03 3.30 -15.38
CA VAL A 266 10.41 2.39 -16.36
C VAL A 266 9.10 1.84 -15.79
N GLY A 267 9.11 1.34 -14.55
CA GLY A 267 7.92 0.80 -13.90
C GLY A 267 8.20 -0.35 -12.94
N GLY A 268 7.14 -1.09 -12.63
CA GLY A 268 7.17 -2.29 -11.79
C GLY A 268 7.37 -3.60 -12.55
N LEU A 269 7.16 -4.73 -11.87
CA LEU A 269 7.31 -6.07 -12.48
C LEU A 269 6.37 -6.30 -13.67
N ASP A 270 5.13 -5.85 -13.55
CA ASP A 270 4.08 -5.95 -14.56
C ASP A 270 4.48 -5.24 -15.86
N ILE A 271 4.89 -3.97 -15.75
CA ILE A 271 5.38 -3.19 -16.89
C ILE A 271 6.63 -3.84 -17.49
N LEU A 272 7.58 -4.29 -16.67
CA LEU A 272 8.77 -4.95 -17.21
C LEU A 272 8.44 -6.23 -17.98
N LYS A 273 7.48 -7.04 -17.51
CA LYS A 273 7.04 -8.23 -18.24
C LYS A 273 6.47 -7.84 -19.61
N GLU A 274 5.59 -6.83 -19.63
CA GLU A 274 4.98 -6.33 -20.86
C GLU A 274 6.02 -5.77 -21.84
N GLU A 275 6.97 -4.97 -21.38
CA GLU A 275 8.03 -4.40 -22.21
C GLU A 275 8.92 -5.49 -22.84
N PHE A 276 9.30 -6.53 -22.09
CA PHE A 276 10.09 -7.65 -22.62
C PHE A 276 9.30 -8.58 -23.55
N GLU A 277 7.97 -8.62 -23.44
CA GLU A 277 7.09 -9.36 -24.35
C GLU A 277 6.88 -8.59 -25.66
N ASN A 278 6.75 -7.26 -25.58
CA ASN A 278 6.52 -6.38 -26.72
C ASN A 278 7.80 -6.06 -27.52
N ASP A 279 8.93 -5.87 -26.84
CA ASP A 279 10.23 -5.56 -27.44
C ASP A 279 11.31 -6.53 -26.96
N ALA A 280 11.75 -7.40 -27.88
CA ALA A 280 12.81 -8.37 -27.61
C ALA A 280 14.20 -7.71 -27.41
N ASP A 281 14.37 -6.48 -27.89
CA ASP A 281 15.59 -5.68 -27.74
C ASP A 281 15.55 -4.73 -26.52
N PHE A 282 14.46 -4.77 -25.74
CA PHE A 282 14.34 -4.00 -24.49
C PHE A 282 15.52 -4.29 -23.56
N LEU A 283 16.21 -3.23 -23.11
CA LEU A 283 17.42 -3.27 -22.26
C LEU A 283 18.62 -4.07 -22.82
N LYS A 284 18.64 -4.37 -24.12
CA LYS A 284 19.73 -5.12 -24.75
C LYS A 284 21.08 -4.41 -24.65
N ASP A 285 21.10 -3.08 -24.70
CA ASP A 285 22.32 -2.27 -24.54
C ASP A 285 22.96 -2.43 -23.15
N TYR A 286 22.17 -2.83 -22.15
CA TYR A 286 22.62 -3.09 -20.79
C TYR A 286 22.88 -4.58 -20.52
N SER A 287 22.63 -5.44 -21.51
CA SER A 287 22.79 -6.87 -21.40
C SER A 287 24.21 -7.31 -21.74
N VAL A 288 24.73 -8.31 -21.02
CA VAL A 288 25.99 -8.95 -21.43
C VAL A 288 25.72 -9.82 -22.65
N GLN A 289 26.36 -9.50 -23.78
CA GLN A 289 26.33 -10.39 -24.94
C GLN A 289 26.92 -11.73 -24.51
N LYS A 290 26.11 -12.79 -24.60
CA LYS A 290 26.57 -14.16 -24.44
C LYS A 290 27.56 -14.40 -25.59
N GLN A 291 28.86 -14.29 -25.33
CA GLN A 291 29.86 -14.76 -26.28
C GLN A 291 29.51 -16.22 -26.58
N ALA A 292 29.14 -16.49 -27.83
CA ALA A 292 28.96 -17.85 -28.30
C ALA A 292 30.30 -18.56 -28.08
N GLN A 293 30.33 -19.47 -27.09
CA GLN A 293 31.41 -20.43 -26.95
C GLN A 293 31.47 -21.19 -28.27
N THR A 294 32.43 -20.80 -29.11
CA THR A 294 32.83 -21.57 -30.27
C THR A 294 33.58 -22.78 -29.71
N ALA A 295 33.20 -23.95 -30.22
CA ALA A 295 33.61 -25.29 -29.79
C ALA A 295 35.11 -25.48 -29.55
#